data_AF-A0A7J4T2W7-F1
#
_entry.id   AF-A0A7J4T2W7-F1
#
_cell.length_a   1.000
_cell.length_b   1.000
_cell.length_c   1.000
_cell.angle_alpha   90.00
_cell.angle_beta   90.00
_cell.angle_gamma   90.00
#
_symmetry.space_group_name_H-M   'P 1'
#
loop_
_entity.id
_entity.type
_entity.pdbx_description
1 polymer ?
#
loop_
_entity_poly.entity_id
_entity_poly.type
_entity_poly.pdbx_seq_one_letter_code
_entity_poly.pdbx_strand_id
1 'polypeptide(L)' 'GENTQFSVVEGFGNPVTPTVQLIGQDGIKMWQSKSYWANFTMVQEAMDVVEKIAI' A
#
# COMPACT_ATOMS: atom_id res chain seq x y z
N GLY A 1 7.13 15.75 -12.87
CA GLY A 1 6.20 14.62 -12.84
C GLY A 1 5.36 14.68 -14.09
N GLU A 2 5.23 13.57 -14.80
CA GLU A 2 4.36 13.48 -15.98
C GLU A 2 2.98 12.95 -15.57
N ASN A 3 1.93 13.47 -16.21
CA ASN A 3 0.59 12.95 -16.00
C ASN A 3 0.48 11.58 -16.67
N THR A 4 -0.04 10.60 -15.93
CA THR A 4 -0.32 9.27 -16.45
C THR A 4 -1.78 9.15 -16.84
N GLN A 5 -2.05 8.36 -17.89
CA GLN A 5 -3.41 7.96 -18.25
C GLN A 5 -3.89 6.76 -17.42
N PHE A 6 -2.98 6.09 -16.71
CA PHE A 6 -3.33 4.98 -15.82
C PHE A 6 -4.08 5.50 -14.59
N SER A 7 -5.18 4.84 -14.25
CA SER A 7 -5.87 5.09 -12.99
C SER A 7 -5.01 4.64 -11.81
N VAL A 8 -5.32 5.17 -10.62
CA VAL A 8 -4.70 4.72 -9.36
C VAL A 8 -4.87 3.21 -9.19
N VAL A 9 -6.02 2.66 -9.56
CA VAL A 9 -6.32 1.23 -9.42
C VAL A 9 -5.39 0.39 -10.31
N GLU A 10 -5.20 0.81 -11.57
CA GLU A 10 -4.30 0.14 -12.51
C GLU A 10 -2.84 0.26 -12.07
N GLY A 11 -2.43 1.44 -11.60
CA GLY A 11 -1.07 1.70 -11.12
C GLY A 11 -0.67 0.86 -9.91
N PHE A 12 -1.64 0.42 -9.10
CA PHE A 12 -1.40 -0.38 -7.89
C PHE A 12 -1.86 -1.83 -8.01
N GLY A 13 -1.93 -2.36 -9.24
CA GLY A 13 -2.07 -3.79 -9.52
C GLY A 13 -3.51 -4.31 -9.51
N ASN A 14 -4.50 -3.43 -9.74
CA ASN A 14 -5.92 -3.76 -9.84
C ASN A 14 -6.45 -4.59 -8.65
N PRO A 15 -6.38 -4.06 -7.41
CA PRO A 15 -6.91 -4.77 -6.25
C PRO A 15 -8.42 -5.01 -6.41
N VAL A 16 -8.82 -6.28 -6.36
CA VAL A 16 -10.23 -6.71 -6.53
C VAL A 16 -11.06 -6.51 -5.25
N THR A 17 -10.40 -6.20 -4.13
CA THR A 17 -10.99 -6.01 -2.79
C THR A 17 -10.56 -4.67 -2.21
N PRO A 18 -11.34 -4.08 -1.28
CA PRO A 18 -10.86 -2.94 -0.48
C PRO A 18 -9.55 -3.33 0.18
N THR A 19 -8.48 -2.59 -0.12
CA THR A 19 -7.12 -2.98 0.23
C THR A 19 -6.34 -1.76 0.70
N VAL A 20 -5.58 -1.91 1.77
CA VAL A 20 -4.59 -0.92 2.21
C VAL A 20 -3.23 -1.36 1.71
N GLN A 21 -2.49 -0.45 1.06
CA GLN A 21 -1.13 -0.70 0.57
C GLN A 21 -0.18 0.36 1.13
N LEU A 22 1.02 -0.07 1.49
CA LEU A 22 2.14 0.81 1.85
C LEU A 22 3.10 0.86 0.68
N ILE A 23 3.35 2.08 0.19
CA ILE A 23 4.21 2.35 -0.96
C ILE A 23 5.44 3.11 -0.47
N GLY A 24 6.63 2.64 -0.82
CA GLY A 24 7.90 3.27 -0.52
C GLY A 24 8.13 4.53 -1.36
N GLN A 25 9.15 5.31 -1.01
CA GLN A 25 9.50 6.54 -1.73
C GLN A 25 9.97 6.29 -3.17
N ASP A 26 10.46 5.08 -3.44
CA ASP A 26 10.82 4.58 -4.76
C ASP A 26 9.63 4.13 -5.61
N GLY A 27 8.41 4.20 -5.06
CA GLY A 27 7.19 3.72 -5.71
C GLY A 27 7.00 2.20 -5.61
N ILE A 28 7.84 1.49 -4.85
CA ILE A 28 7.72 0.04 -4.66
C ILE A 28 6.71 -0.26 -3.55
N LYS A 29 5.84 -1.24 -3.78
CA LYS A 29 4.91 -1.73 -2.76
C LYS A 29 5.67 -2.50 -1.69
N MET A 30 5.69 -1.97 -0.48
CA MET A 30 6.41 -2.54 0.66
C MET A 30 5.52 -3.49 1.47
N TRP A 31 4.21 -3.25 1.48
CA TRP A 31 3.25 -4.06 2.23
C TRP A 31 1.82 -3.91 1.68
N GLN A 32 0.97 -4.91 1.95
CA GLN A 32 -0.45 -4.90 1.60
C GLN A 32 -1.27 -5.67 2.65
N SER A 33 -2.48 -5.19 2.95
CA SER A 33 -3.41 -5.85 3.87
C SER A 33 -3.83 -7.24 3.35
N LYS A 34 -3.87 -8.23 4.26
CA LYS A 34 -4.24 -9.63 3.93
C LYS A 34 -5.74 -9.92 4.01
N SER A 35 -6.55 -8.96 4.46
CA SER A 35 -7.99 -9.14 4.68
C SER A 35 -8.81 -8.11 3.90
N TYR A 36 -10.06 -8.49 3.60
CA TYR A 36 -11.00 -7.70 2.79
C TYR A 36 -11.38 -6.37 3.45
N TRP A 37 -11.47 -6.33 4.77
CA TRP A 37 -11.63 -5.10 5.54
C TRP A 37 -10.45 -4.95 6.47
N ALA A 38 -9.64 -3.92 6.23
CA ALA A 38 -8.58 -3.56 7.16
C ALA A 38 -9.19 -3.14 8.50
N ASN A 39 -8.58 -3.59 9.58
CA ASN A 39 -8.91 -3.17 10.94
C ASN A 39 -7.71 -2.43 11.55
N PHE A 40 -7.89 -1.90 12.76
CA PHE A 40 -6.86 -1.11 13.43
C PHE A 40 -5.53 -1.87 13.58
N THR A 41 -5.57 -3.17 13.89
CA THR A 41 -4.38 -4.01 14.01
C THR A 41 -3.57 -4.06 12.72
N MET A 42 -4.21 -4.14 11.56
CA MET A 42 -3.51 -4.15 10.28
C MET A 42 -2.85 -2.81 9.95
N VAL A 43 -3.40 -1.70 10.43
CA VAL A 43 -2.76 -0.39 10.32
C VAL A 43 -1.50 -0.35 11.20
N GLN A 44 -1.57 -0.91 12.42
CA GLN A 44 -0.39 -1.03 13.28
C GLN A 44 0.70 -1.89 12.64
N GLU A 45 0.34 -3.03 12.04
CA GLU A 45 1.29 -3.86 11.28
C GLU A 45 1.97 -3.09 10.14
N ALA A 46 1.21 -2.26 9.41
CA ALA A 46 1.78 -1.42 8.35
C ALA A 46 2.75 -0.38 8.92
N MET A 47 2.45 0.23 10.07
CA MET A 47 3.32 1.19 10.74
C MET A 47 4.61 0.54 11.25
N ASP A 48 4.55 -0.67 11.80
CA ASP A 48 5.74 -1.43 12.19
C ASP A 48 6.68 -1.68 10.99
N VAL A 49 6.12 -1.86 9.80
CA VAL A 49 6.91 -1.98 8.56
C VAL A 49 7.57 -0.65 8.21
N VAL A 50 6.85 0.47 8.32
CA VAL A 50 7.42 1.81 8.10
C VAL A 50 8.59 2.08 9.04
N GLU A 51 8.43 1.81 10.33
CA GLU A 51 9.49 2.03 11.34
C GLU A 51 10.75 1.20 11.04
N LYS A 52 10.60 -0.03 10.54
CA LYS A 52 11.73 -0.89 10.18
C LYS A 52 12.47 -0.45 8.92
N ILE A 53 11.79 0.26 8.01
CA ILE A 53 12.37 0.75 6.75
C ILE A 53 13.01 2.14 6.95
N ALA A 54 12.56 2.91 7.93
CA ALA A 54 13.03 4.27 8.19
C ALA A 54 14.38 4.37 8.94
N ILE A 55 15.03 3.23 9.21
CA ILE A 55 16.35 3.11 9.87
C ILE A 55 17.39 2.76 8.83
#